data_AF-A0AAW4CNI2-F1
#
_entry.id   AF-A0AAW4CNI2-F1
#
_cell.length_a   1.000
_cell.length_b   1.000
_cell.length_c   1.000
_cell.angle_alpha   90.00
_cell.angle_beta   90.00
_cell.angle_gamma   90.00
#
_symmetry.space_group_name_H-M   'P 1'
#
loop_
_entity.id
_entity.type
_entity.pdbx_description
1 polymer ?
#
loop_
_entity_poly.entity_id
_entity_poly.type
_entity_poly.pdbx_seq_one_letter_code
_entity_poly.pdbx_strand_id
1 'polypeptide(L)'
;ALATLMPIVAGVGGNAGSQTMAVTVRALATNQITGSNARRTILREIRVALLNGCTVALVLGLGVGLVFHNVALGGVIAAAMMTNIVTAGLAGAAVPLVFDRMNLDPAVASSIFVTMITDSMGFFAFLGLATAAGLTG
;
A
#
# COMPACT_ATOMS: atom_id res chain seq x y z
N ALA A 1 -20.82 -4.17 8.80
CA ALA A 1 -19.50 -3.96 9.44
C ALA A 1 -18.36 -3.81 8.42
N LEU A 2 -18.25 -4.71 7.42
CA LEU A 2 -17.15 -4.63 6.44
C LEU A 2 -17.18 -3.39 5.53
N ALA A 3 -18.35 -2.99 5.02
CA ALA A 3 -18.48 -1.85 4.11
C ALA A 3 -18.06 -0.50 4.72
N THR A 4 -18.16 -0.33 6.04
CA THR A 4 -17.73 0.91 6.72
C THR A 4 -16.23 1.00 6.93
N LEU A 5 -15.51 -0.12 6.92
CA LEU A 5 -14.06 -0.18 7.11
C LEU A 5 -13.30 -0.05 5.78
N MET A 6 -13.98 -0.31 4.67
CA MET A 6 -13.41 -0.29 3.33
C MET A 6 -12.78 1.04 2.91
N PRO A 7 -13.39 2.22 3.17
CA PRO A 7 -12.78 3.50 2.82
C PRO A 7 -11.49 3.77 3.58
N ILE A 8 -11.37 3.24 4.81
CA ILE A 8 -10.16 3.38 5.62
C ILE A 8 -9.04 2.55 5.00
N VAL A 9 -9.33 1.33 4.58
CA VAL A 9 -8.34 0.45 3.93
C VAL A 9 -7.83 1.06 2.63
N ALA A 10 -8.73 1.50 1.76
CA ALA A 10 -8.37 2.14 0.50
C ALA A 10 -7.62 3.46 0.72
N GLY A 11 -8.11 4.32 1.61
CA GLY A 11 -7.52 5.63 1.87
C GLY A 11 -6.11 5.56 2.46
N VAL A 12 -5.88 4.66 3.41
CA VAL A 12 -4.54 4.47 3.99
C VAL A 12 -3.56 3.89 2.96
N GLY A 13 -4.00 2.91 2.15
CA GLY A 13 -3.19 2.35 1.08
C GLY A 13 -2.81 3.39 0.03
N GLY A 14 -3.78 4.16 -0.46
CA GLY A 14 -3.55 5.23 -1.44
C GLY A 14 -2.61 6.32 -0.93
N ASN A 15 -2.74 6.71 0.35
CA ASN A 15 -1.85 7.69 0.97
C ASN A 15 -0.41 7.16 1.10
N ALA A 16 -0.24 5.90 1.54
CA ALA A 16 1.07 5.27 1.62
C ALA A 16 1.74 5.17 0.23
N GLY A 17 0.99 4.72 -0.78
CA GLY A 17 1.50 4.62 -2.15
C GLY A 17 1.88 5.98 -2.73
N SER A 18 1.05 7.00 -2.50
CA SER A 18 1.31 8.38 -2.95
C SER A 18 2.55 8.97 -2.28
N GLN A 19 2.76 8.70 -0.99
CA GLN A 19 3.94 9.13 -0.26
C GLN A 19 5.22 8.50 -0.85
N THR A 20 5.23 7.18 -1.01
CA THR A 20 6.39 6.48 -1.60
C THR A 20 6.65 6.93 -3.04
N MET A 21 5.60 7.17 -3.81
CA MET A 21 5.70 7.75 -5.16
C MET A 21 6.36 9.13 -5.14
N ALA A 22 5.90 10.04 -4.29
CA ALA A 22 6.46 11.38 -4.20
C ALA A 22 7.95 11.37 -3.82
N VAL A 23 8.34 10.51 -2.87
CA VAL A 23 9.75 10.32 -2.47
C VAL A 23 10.58 9.79 -3.64
N THR A 24 10.07 8.79 -4.37
CA THR A 24 10.77 8.15 -5.49
C THR A 24 10.92 9.11 -6.67
N VAL A 25 9.86 9.81 -7.07
CA VAL A 25 9.89 10.82 -8.13
C VAL A 25 10.86 11.94 -7.78
N ARG A 26 10.87 12.41 -6.53
CA ARG A 26 11.83 13.42 -6.06
C ARG A 26 13.27 12.91 -6.13
N ALA A 27 13.51 11.66 -5.75
CA ALA A 27 14.84 11.06 -5.78
C ALA A 27 15.35 10.85 -7.22
N LEU A 28 14.45 10.56 -8.17
CA LEU A 28 14.74 10.56 -9.61
C LEU A 28 15.09 11.98 -10.10
N ALA A 29 14.24 12.96 -9.84
CA ALA A 29 14.44 14.35 -10.28
C ALA A 29 15.72 15.00 -9.72
N THR A 30 16.19 14.54 -8.55
CA THR A 30 17.42 15.02 -7.91
C THR A 30 18.66 14.19 -8.24
N ASN A 31 18.57 13.27 -9.22
CA ASN A 31 19.65 12.33 -9.60
C ASN A 31 20.22 11.51 -8.43
N GLN A 32 19.43 11.30 -7.37
CA GLN A 32 19.81 10.45 -6.24
C GLN A 32 19.62 8.97 -6.56
N ILE A 33 18.73 8.64 -7.50
CA ILE A 33 18.55 7.29 -8.01
C ILE A 33 19.29 7.15 -9.35
N THR A 34 20.25 6.23 -9.39
CA THR A 34 20.96 5.79 -10.57
C THR A 34 20.70 4.31 -10.80
N GLY A 35 20.91 3.81 -12.02
CA GLY A 35 20.64 2.41 -12.35
C GLY A 35 21.33 1.38 -11.42
N SER A 36 22.49 1.74 -10.85
CA SER A 36 23.24 0.89 -9.91
C SER A 36 22.67 0.88 -8.49
N ASN A 37 22.00 1.95 -8.06
CA ASN A 37 21.45 2.06 -6.70
C ASN A 37 19.92 1.83 -6.64
N ALA A 38 19.22 1.81 -7.78
CA ALA A 38 17.78 1.66 -7.87
C ALA A 38 17.24 0.45 -7.07
N ARG A 39 17.89 -0.71 -7.18
CA ARG A 39 17.51 -1.92 -6.43
C ARG A 39 17.62 -1.71 -4.92
N ARG A 40 18.68 -1.04 -4.45
CA ARG A 40 18.89 -0.75 -3.02
C ARG A 40 17.85 0.23 -2.50
N THR A 41 17.48 1.22 -3.31
CA THR A 41 16.44 2.20 -2.99
C THR A 41 15.07 1.53 -2.88
N ILE A 42 14.68 0.69 -3.85
CA ILE A 42 13.44 -0.10 -3.78
C ILE A 42 13.38 -0.93 -2.50
N LEU A 43 14.44 -1.69 -2.18
CA LEU A 43 14.49 -2.51 -0.97
C LEU A 43 14.45 -1.69 0.33
N ARG A 44 14.94 -0.45 0.31
CA ARG A 44 14.79 0.47 1.44
C ARG A 44 13.34 0.90 1.60
N GLU A 45 12.68 1.30 0.52
CA GLU A 45 11.27 1.71 0.57
C GLU A 45 10.34 0.57 0.97
N ILE A 46 10.57 -0.65 0.48
CA ILE A 46 9.82 -1.84 0.92
C ILE A 46 9.95 -2.04 2.44
N ARG A 47 11.14 -1.85 3.01
CA ARG A 47 11.33 -1.95 4.47
C ARG A 47 10.58 -0.85 5.23
N VAL A 48 10.58 0.38 4.70
CA VAL A 48 9.82 1.49 5.30
C VAL A 48 8.31 1.21 5.21
N ALA A 49 7.83 0.73 4.07
CA ALA A 49 6.44 0.34 3.86
C ALA A 49 6.02 -0.82 4.78
N LEU A 50 6.88 -1.81 5.01
CA LEU A 50 6.63 -2.90 5.96
C LEU A 50 6.53 -2.39 7.40
N LEU A 51 7.44 -1.54 7.85
CA LEU A 51 7.43 -1.00 9.22
C LEU A 51 6.19 -0.13 9.46
N ASN A 52 5.85 0.74 8.51
CA ASN A 52 4.66 1.57 8.59
C ASN A 52 3.40 0.70 8.50
N GLY A 53 3.40 -0.28 7.59
CA GLY A 53 2.31 -1.24 7.42
C GLY A 53 2.01 -2.03 8.67
N CYS A 54 3.04 -2.55 9.36
CA CYS A 54 2.87 -3.26 10.63
C CYS A 54 2.25 -2.36 11.69
N THR A 55 2.70 -1.10 11.79
CA THR A 55 2.19 -0.14 12.77
C THR A 55 0.70 0.15 12.53
N VAL A 56 0.32 0.45 11.29
CA VAL A 56 -1.06 0.76 10.95
C VAL A 56 -1.97 -0.48 11.03
N ALA A 57 -1.50 -1.63 10.56
CA ALA A 57 -2.22 -2.90 10.66
C ALA A 57 -2.51 -3.29 12.12
N LEU A 58 -1.54 -3.10 13.02
CA LEU A 58 -1.72 -3.36 14.45
C LEU A 58 -2.79 -2.42 15.04
N VAL A 59 -2.68 -1.11 14.80
CA VAL A 59 -3.62 -0.12 15.33
C VAL A 59 -5.04 -0.37 14.82
N LEU A 60 -5.21 -0.59 13.51
CA LEU A 60 -6.53 -0.87 12.93
C LEU A 60 -7.08 -2.22 13.38
N GLY A 61 -6.26 -3.27 13.39
CA GLY A 61 -6.68 -4.61 13.79
C GLY A 61 -7.15 -4.66 15.23
N LEU A 62 -6.41 -4.01 16.14
CA LEU A 62 -6.80 -3.88 17.54
C LEU A 62 -8.07 -3.02 17.68
N GLY A 63 -8.14 -1.87 16.99
CA GLY A 63 -9.31 -0.99 17.04
C GLY A 63 -10.59 -1.69 16.58
N VAL A 64 -10.53 -2.41 15.46
CA VAL A 64 -11.66 -3.18 14.94
C VAL A 64 -12.02 -4.34 15.87
N GLY A 65 -11.01 -5.08 16.37
CA GLY A 65 -11.24 -6.18 17.30
C GLY A 65 -11.97 -5.75 18.57
N LEU A 66 -11.63 -4.56 19.09
CA LEU A 66 -12.27 -3.97 20.26
C LEU A 66 -13.68 -3.44 19.95
N VAL A 67 -13.85 -2.66 18.88
CA VAL A 67 -15.14 -2.04 18.54
C VAL A 67 -16.21 -3.07 18.18
N PHE A 68 -15.83 -4.12 17.45
CA PHE A 68 -16.77 -5.15 17.00
C PHE A 68 -16.80 -6.39 17.92
N HIS A 69 -16.04 -6.37 19.03
CA HIS A 69 -15.90 -7.50 19.95
C HIS A 69 -15.55 -8.82 19.23
N ASN A 70 -14.82 -8.72 18.11
CA ASN A 70 -14.53 -9.84 17.22
C ASN A 70 -13.05 -9.82 16.82
N VAL A 71 -12.25 -10.61 17.53
CA VAL A 71 -10.80 -10.73 17.31
C VAL A 71 -10.47 -11.29 15.92
N ALA A 72 -11.31 -12.18 15.38
CA ALA A 72 -11.11 -12.74 14.04
C ALA A 72 -11.26 -11.64 12.97
N LEU A 73 -12.27 -10.76 13.09
CA LEU A 73 -12.44 -9.61 12.21
C LEU A 73 -11.24 -8.64 12.30
N GLY A 74 -10.75 -8.38 13.50
CA GLY A 74 -9.55 -7.56 13.71
C GLY A 74 -8.31 -8.14 13.02
N GLY A 75 -8.11 -9.45 13.11
CA GLY A 75 -7.02 -10.16 12.42
C GLY A 75 -7.11 -10.08 10.89
N VAL A 76 -8.30 -10.25 10.33
CA VAL A 76 -8.55 -10.12 8.89
C VAL A 76 -8.25 -8.71 8.39
N ILE A 77 -8.68 -7.68 9.13
CA ILE A 77 -8.38 -6.28 8.79
C ILE A 77 -6.88 -6.00 8.87
N ALA A 78 -6.20 -6.49 9.91
CA ALA A 78 -4.75 -6.30 10.04
C ALA A 78 -4.01 -6.92 8.85
N ALA A 79 -4.37 -8.14 8.47
CA ALA A 79 -3.77 -8.82 7.31
C ALA A 79 -4.07 -8.08 6.00
N ALA A 80 -5.33 -7.68 5.77
CA ALA A 80 -5.72 -6.92 4.58
C ALA A 80 -4.98 -5.59 4.47
N MET A 81 -4.84 -4.87 5.60
CA MET A 81 -4.08 -3.63 5.66
C MET A 81 -2.60 -3.82 5.36
N MET A 82 -2.00 -4.85 5.95
CA MET A 82 -0.59 -5.17 5.74
C MET A 82 -0.32 -5.43 4.25
N THR A 83 -1.17 -6.24 3.62
CA THR A 83 -1.07 -6.51 2.18
C THR A 83 -1.24 -5.24 1.37
N ASN A 84 -2.27 -4.43 1.65
CA ASN A 84 -2.54 -3.22 0.89
C ASN A 84 -1.38 -2.21 0.97
N ILE A 85 -0.84 -1.95 2.17
CA ILE A 85 0.27 -1.00 2.37
C ILE A 85 1.55 -1.49 1.70
N VAL A 86 1.84 -2.80 1.76
CA VAL A 86 3.01 -3.36 1.07
C VAL A 86 2.88 -3.21 -0.43
N THR A 87 1.71 -3.52 -0.99
CA THR A 87 1.45 -3.35 -2.42
C THR A 87 1.50 -1.88 -2.84
N ALA A 88 0.97 -0.97 -2.02
CA ALA A 88 1.04 0.46 -2.24
C ALA A 88 2.48 0.99 -2.25
N GLY A 89 3.30 0.61 -1.26
CA GLY A 89 4.70 1.00 -1.19
C GLY A 89 5.53 0.42 -2.35
N LEU A 90 5.24 -0.83 -2.74
CA LEU A 90 5.85 -1.45 -3.92
C LEU A 90 5.51 -0.70 -5.20
N ALA A 91 4.22 -0.40 -5.43
CA ALA A 91 3.78 0.35 -6.60
C ALA A 91 4.36 1.77 -6.60
N GLY A 92 4.32 2.46 -5.46
CA GLY A 92 4.87 3.80 -5.30
C GLY A 92 6.38 3.88 -5.55
N ALA A 93 7.13 2.82 -5.28
CA ALA A 93 8.57 2.77 -5.58
C ALA A 93 8.83 2.30 -7.02
N ALA A 94 8.14 1.26 -7.49
CA ALA A 94 8.45 0.60 -8.75
C ALA A 94 7.90 1.36 -9.98
N VAL A 95 6.67 1.88 -9.91
CA VAL A 95 6.03 2.53 -11.07
C VAL A 95 6.83 3.74 -11.57
N PRO A 96 7.28 4.68 -10.71
CA PRO A 96 8.10 5.81 -11.17
C PRO A 96 9.41 5.37 -11.83
N LEU A 97 10.06 4.33 -11.29
CA LEU A 97 11.32 3.80 -11.83
C LEU A 97 11.14 3.13 -13.20
N VAL A 98 10.01 2.46 -13.40
CA VAL A 98 9.67 1.86 -14.69
C VAL A 98 9.44 2.96 -15.74
N PHE A 99 8.69 4.01 -15.38
CA PHE A 99 8.40 5.11 -16.30
C PHE A 99 9.63 5.93 -16.66
N ASP A 100 10.49 6.21 -15.69
CA ASP A 100 11.80 6.84 -15.92
C ASP A 100 12.64 6.03 -16.93
N ARG A 101 12.71 4.70 -16.78
CA ARG A 101 13.40 3.84 -17.76
C ARG A 101 12.76 3.81 -19.14
N MET A 102 11.47 4.08 -19.24
CA MET A 102 10.75 4.19 -20.51
C MET A 102 10.87 5.59 -21.12
N ASN A 103 11.61 6.52 -20.51
CA ASN A 103 11.66 7.94 -20.88
C ASN A 103 10.29 8.63 -20.85
N LEU A 104 9.40 8.17 -19.96
CA LEU A 104 8.10 8.78 -19.67
C LEU A 104 8.21 9.62 -18.40
N ASP A 105 7.45 10.71 -18.31
CA ASP A 105 7.41 11.54 -17.10
C ASP A 105 6.80 10.76 -15.91
N PRO A 106 7.60 10.40 -14.90
CA PRO A 106 7.13 9.60 -13.78
C PRO A 106 6.22 10.41 -12.84
N ALA A 107 6.27 11.74 -12.83
CA ALA A 107 5.40 12.56 -11.97
C ALA A 107 3.94 12.52 -12.43
N VAL A 108 3.71 12.60 -13.73
CA VAL A 108 2.37 12.65 -14.31
C VAL A 108 1.74 11.27 -14.35
N ALA A 109 2.45 10.30 -14.94
CA ALA A 109 1.85 9.01 -15.23
C ALA A 109 1.77 8.09 -13.99
N SER A 110 2.71 8.18 -13.03
CA SER A 110 2.71 7.24 -11.90
C SER A 110 1.51 7.39 -10.98
N SER A 111 0.97 8.60 -10.83
CA SER A 111 -0.13 8.88 -9.89
C SER A 111 -1.39 8.06 -10.18
N ILE A 112 -1.77 7.98 -11.46
CA ILE A 112 -2.95 7.23 -11.92
C ILE A 112 -2.73 5.73 -11.72
N PHE A 113 -1.56 5.21 -12.11
CA PHE A 113 -1.26 3.78 -11.99
C PHE A 113 -1.12 3.32 -10.54
N VAL A 114 -0.46 4.12 -9.68
CA VAL A 114 -0.35 3.81 -8.26
C VAL A 114 -1.73 3.77 -7.62
N THR A 115 -2.58 4.76 -7.89
CA THR A 115 -3.95 4.80 -7.36
C THR A 115 -4.78 3.61 -7.84
N MET A 116 -4.73 3.29 -9.14
CA MET A 116 -5.39 2.12 -9.70
C MET A 116 -4.95 0.82 -9.02
N ILE A 117 -3.64 0.65 -8.80
CA ILE A 117 -3.09 -0.53 -8.13
C ILE A 117 -3.57 -0.59 -6.68
N THR A 118 -3.51 0.52 -5.94
CA THR A 118 -3.94 0.54 -4.53
C THR A 118 -5.43 0.30 -4.36
N ASP A 119 -6.26 0.82 -5.27
CA ASP A 119 -7.70 0.62 -5.22
C ASP A 119 -8.07 -0.84 -5.53
N SER A 120 -7.50 -1.39 -6.59
CA SER A 120 -7.74 -2.78 -7.01
C SER A 120 -7.24 -3.77 -5.96
N MET A 121 -6.04 -3.56 -5.43
CA MET A 121 -5.40 -4.46 -4.47
C MET A 121 -5.98 -4.33 -3.07
N GLY A 122 -6.38 -3.12 -2.66
CA GLY A 122 -7.11 -2.91 -1.41
C GLY A 122 -8.46 -3.63 -1.42
N PHE A 123 -9.19 -3.55 -2.53
CA PHE A 123 -10.45 -4.28 -2.71
C PHE A 123 -10.23 -5.80 -2.69
N PHE A 124 -9.26 -6.28 -3.48
CA PHE A 124 -8.94 -7.70 -3.60
C PHE A 124 -8.47 -8.31 -2.28
N ALA A 125 -7.55 -7.64 -1.57
CA ALA A 125 -7.04 -8.12 -0.29
C ALA A 125 -8.15 -8.17 0.78
N PHE A 126 -8.97 -7.12 0.87
CA PHE A 126 -10.05 -7.05 1.84
C PHE A 126 -11.14 -8.09 1.58
N LEU A 127 -11.69 -8.13 0.36
CA LEU A 127 -12.77 -9.05 0.03
C LEU A 127 -12.30 -10.50 -0.05
N GLY A 128 -11.09 -10.73 -0.57
CA GLY A 128 -10.49 -12.07 -0.64
C GLY A 128 -10.26 -12.67 0.74
N LEU A 129 -9.69 -11.90 1.67
CA LEU A 129 -9.47 -12.36 3.05
C LEU A 129 -10.78 -12.51 3.84
N ALA A 130 -11.75 -11.61 3.64
CA ALA A 130 -13.07 -11.73 4.25
C ALA A 130 -13.81 -12.99 3.81
N THR A 131 -13.76 -13.31 2.50
CA THR A 131 -14.37 -14.52 1.93
C THR A 131 -13.66 -15.76 2.47
N ALA A 132 -12.33 -15.77 2.46
CA ALA A 132 -11.54 -16.90 2.97
C ALA A 132 -11.77 -17.17 4.46
N ALA A 133 -12.04 -16.12 5.25
CA ALA A 133 -12.35 -16.23 6.67
C ALA A 133 -13.83 -16.54 6.96
N GLY A 134 -14.68 -16.71 5.95
CA GLY A 134 -16.10 -17.03 6.12
C GLY A 134 -16.93 -15.88 6.69
N LEU A 135 -16.43 -14.64 6.61
CA LEU A 135 -17.07 -13.43 7.17
C LEU A 135 -17.98 -12.71 6.18
N THR A 136 -18.21 -13.30 5.00
CA THR A 136 -19.04 -12.73 3.92
C THR A 136 -20.51 -13.18 3.97
N GLY A 137 -20.99 -13.68 5.12
CA GLY A 137 -22.37 -14.06 5.38
C GLY A 137 -23.08 -13.06 6.29
#